data_AF-A0A8T0ULU9-F1
#
_entry.id   AF-A0A8T0ULU9-F1
#
_cell.length_a   1.000
_cell.length_b   1.000
_cell.length_c   1.000
_cell.angle_alpha   90.00
_cell.angle_beta   90.00
_cell.angle_gamma   90.00
#
_symmetry.space_group_name_H-M   'P 1'
#
loop_
_entity.id
_entity.type
_entity.pdbx_description
1 polymer ?
#
loop_
_entity_poly.entity_id
_entity_poly.type
_entity_poly.pdbx_seq_one_letter_code
_entity_poly.pdbx_strand_id
1 'polypeptide(L)'
;MEHICYAVAILALLQAPLVSVASSSPPSSSNHPQQASFAVNTPAKKPTTPGGAGGGQQASTSFAVGNGQQSSSFVVAGGPGSFGEFIAENVESYAVNKQIYAAKVKNGTGVSAVDAELSAAEAGAVRWVVSPDGKGKFRTINEAVKAVPEKNKKRVILDIRPGTYKEKVLVPYTKHFVTFLGDPKHPPVIMWNDTAATHGKDGAPVGTVGSATVAVESDYFLASGIVFRNHAPMAAPGQKGGQAVALRVFGTKAAFYNCTIDGGQDTLYDHKGLHYFKGCLIQGSVDFIFGFGRSLYEDCAIVSVTKQVAVLTAQQRTKSIAGAIESGFSFLRCRVSGAGQIYLGRAWGDSSRVVYSYTDMGKEVVPVGWDGWNIQAPERSGVYYGEYRCSGPGALAHKRIGWSLILNDVQAKPFTGTHFVYGDSWILPPPKLA
;
A
#
# COMPACT_ATOMS: atom_id res chain seq x y z
N MET A 1 3.21 -43.27 -2.94
CA MET A 1 4.17 -43.00 -4.02
C MET A 1 3.61 -41.90 -4.93
N GLU A 2 3.19 -40.76 -4.36
CA GLU A 2 2.54 -39.65 -5.09
C GLU A 2 2.77 -38.27 -4.42
N HIS A 3 3.85 -38.11 -3.64
CA HIS A 3 4.15 -36.84 -2.95
C HIS A 3 5.59 -36.31 -3.18
N ILE A 4 6.25 -36.71 -4.28
CA ILE A 4 7.63 -36.27 -4.58
C ILE A 4 7.73 -35.43 -5.88
N CYS A 5 6.65 -35.23 -6.63
CA CYS A 5 6.73 -34.56 -7.94
C CYS A 5 6.75 -33.02 -7.93
N TYR A 6 6.46 -32.33 -6.81
CA TYR A 6 6.46 -30.85 -6.79
C TYR A 6 7.80 -30.22 -6.38
N ALA A 7 8.72 -30.98 -5.77
CA ALA A 7 10.00 -30.44 -5.30
C ALA A 7 11.11 -30.39 -6.38
N VAL A 8 10.94 -31.09 -7.51
CA VAL A 8 11.98 -31.21 -8.55
C VAL A 8 11.82 -30.16 -9.67
N ALA A 9 10.65 -29.52 -9.80
CA ALA A 9 10.42 -28.52 -10.84
C ALA A 9 11.08 -27.15 -10.57
N ILE A 10 11.51 -26.88 -9.33
CA ILE A 10 12.13 -25.59 -8.95
C ILE A 10 13.65 -25.58 -9.15
N LEU A 11 14.30 -26.74 -9.32
CA LEU A 11 15.76 -26.84 -9.44
C LEU A 11 16.29 -26.85 -10.89
N ALA A 12 15.41 -26.95 -11.90
CA ALA A 12 15.81 -27.09 -13.31
C ALA A 12 15.86 -25.78 -14.12
N LEU A 13 15.74 -24.60 -13.48
CA LEU A 13 15.78 -23.29 -14.17
C LEU A 13 17.13 -22.55 -14.05
N LEU A 14 18.18 -23.18 -13.54
CA LEU A 14 19.48 -22.54 -13.31
C LEU A 14 20.54 -22.77 -14.40
N GLN A 15 20.22 -23.38 -15.54
CA GLN A 15 21.16 -23.53 -16.65
C GLN A 15 20.49 -23.38 -18.02
N ALA A 16 20.39 -22.15 -18.52
CA ALA A 16 20.27 -21.86 -19.96
C ALA A 16 20.89 -20.47 -20.28
N PRO A 17 21.56 -20.32 -21.44
CA PRO A 17 22.49 -19.22 -21.69
C PRO A 17 21.80 -17.90 -22.07
N LEU A 18 22.56 -16.82 -21.83
CA LEU A 18 22.26 -15.44 -22.23
C LEU A 18 21.89 -15.34 -23.72
N VAL A 19 20.65 -14.98 -24.00
CA VAL A 19 20.21 -14.47 -25.31
C VAL A 19 19.79 -13.01 -25.13
N SER A 20 20.47 -12.13 -25.88
CA SER A 20 20.15 -10.72 -26.02
C SER A 20 18.75 -10.53 -26.61
N VAL A 21 17.82 -9.95 -25.84
CA VAL A 21 16.52 -9.51 -26.36
C VAL A 21 16.49 -7.99 -26.40
N ALA A 22 16.34 -7.46 -27.61
CA ALA A 22 16.22 -6.06 -27.92
C ALA A 22 14.98 -5.44 -27.24
N SER A 23 15.14 -4.19 -26.80
CA SER A 23 14.13 -3.37 -26.15
C SER A 23 12.95 -3.08 -27.09
N SER A 24 11.76 -3.52 -26.70
CA SER A 24 10.50 -2.89 -27.11
C SER A 24 9.74 -2.51 -25.85
N SER A 25 9.39 -1.24 -25.75
CA SER A 25 8.61 -0.66 -24.65
C SER A 25 7.23 -1.33 -24.58
N PRO A 26 6.73 -1.69 -23.38
CA PRO A 26 5.36 -2.19 -23.27
C PRO A 26 4.35 -1.06 -23.57
N PRO A 27 3.20 -1.38 -24.20
CA PRO A 27 2.18 -0.39 -24.54
C PRO A 27 1.52 0.20 -23.30
N SER A 28 1.10 1.46 -23.41
CA SER A 28 0.37 2.23 -22.41
C SER A 28 -0.91 1.52 -21.95
N SER A 29 -1.00 1.17 -20.66
CA SER A 29 -2.17 0.47 -20.10
C SER A 29 -3.26 1.43 -19.62
N SER A 30 -4.45 1.24 -20.21
CA SER A 30 -5.82 1.37 -19.70
C SER A 30 -6.21 2.61 -18.84
N ASN A 31 -6.91 3.53 -19.50
CA ASN A 31 -7.91 4.41 -18.88
C ASN A 31 -9.11 3.57 -18.39
N HIS A 32 -9.09 3.09 -17.14
CA HIS A 32 -10.32 2.65 -16.47
C HIS A 32 -10.92 3.83 -15.69
N PRO A 33 -12.18 4.22 -15.95
CA PRO A 33 -12.85 5.23 -15.14
C PRO A 33 -13.08 4.68 -13.73
N GLN A 34 -12.32 5.18 -12.76
CA GLN A 34 -12.60 5.02 -11.33
C GLN A 34 -13.85 5.87 -10.96
N GLN A 35 -15.05 5.38 -11.27
CA GLN A 35 -16.28 6.01 -10.79
C GLN A 35 -16.64 5.40 -9.43
N ALA A 36 -16.66 6.24 -8.40
CA ALA A 36 -17.28 5.89 -7.13
C ALA A 36 -18.74 6.33 -7.17
N SER A 37 -19.67 5.39 -7.00
CA SER A 37 -21.05 5.70 -6.64
C SER A 37 -21.17 5.49 -5.13
N PHE A 38 -21.19 6.58 -4.37
CA PHE A 38 -21.42 6.51 -2.93
C PHE A 38 -22.91 6.72 -2.68
N ALA A 39 -23.58 5.72 -2.09
CA ALA A 39 -24.92 5.93 -1.53
C ALA A 39 -24.77 6.82 -0.29
N VAL A 40 -25.14 8.10 -0.42
CA VAL A 40 -25.28 9.00 0.73
C VAL A 40 -26.48 8.52 1.53
N ASN A 41 -26.25 7.96 2.71
CA ASN A 41 -27.32 7.58 3.61
C ASN A 41 -27.90 8.85 4.28
N THR A 42 -28.80 9.55 3.58
CA THR A 42 -29.63 10.59 4.20
C THR A 42 -30.78 9.93 4.97
N PRO A 43 -31.05 10.30 6.23
CA PRO A 43 -32.20 9.78 6.96
C PRO A 43 -33.49 10.23 6.27
N ALA A 44 -34.25 9.27 5.74
CA ALA A 44 -35.53 9.53 5.09
C ALA A 44 -36.54 10.10 6.09
N LYS A 45 -37.12 11.26 5.76
CA LYS A 45 -38.31 11.82 6.43
C LYS A 45 -39.49 10.85 6.24
N LYS A 46 -40.15 10.50 7.34
CA LYS A 46 -41.42 9.75 7.39
C LYS A 46 -42.49 10.45 6.55
N PRO A 47 -43.16 9.78 5.60
CA PRO A 47 -44.42 10.26 5.04
C PRO A 47 -45.58 9.81 5.93
N THR A 48 -46.50 10.74 6.16
CA THR A 48 -47.80 10.57 6.81
C THR A 48 -48.75 9.72 5.96
N THR A 49 -49.51 8.84 6.61
CA THR A 49 -50.60 8.01 6.08
C THR A 49 -51.79 8.83 5.57
N PRO A 50 -52.64 8.25 4.69
CA PRO A 50 -53.94 7.80 5.19
C PRO A 50 -54.44 6.44 4.66
N GLY A 51 -55.12 5.74 5.59
CA GLY A 51 -56.21 4.76 5.49
C GLY A 51 -56.54 3.99 4.20
N GLY A 52 -56.67 2.66 4.36
CA GLY A 52 -57.40 1.79 3.44
C GLY A 52 -57.34 0.32 3.87
N ALA A 53 -58.47 -0.24 4.31
CA ALA A 53 -58.61 -1.60 4.84
C ALA A 53 -58.64 -2.67 3.73
N GLY A 54 -58.17 -3.88 4.05
CA GLY A 54 -58.34 -5.09 3.22
C GLY A 54 -57.57 -6.27 3.79
N GLY A 55 -58.29 -7.22 4.40
CA GLY A 55 -57.73 -8.38 5.10
C GLY A 55 -57.26 -9.53 4.18
N GLY A 56 -56.31 -10.31 4.69
CA GLY A 56 -55.84 -11.57 4.15
C GLY A 56 -54.92 -12.26 5.16
N GLN A 57 -55.31 -13.47 5.58
CA GLN A 57 -54.75 -14.27 6.68
C GLN A 57 -53.36 -14.89 6.40
N GLN A 58 -52.61 -15.03 7.50
CA GLN A 58 -51.60 -16.07 7.84
C GLN A 58 -50.30 -16.11 6.98
N ALA A 59 -49.10 -16.23 7.53
CA ALA A 59 -48.69 -17.00 8.70
C ALA A 59 -47.65 -16.26 9.57
N SER A 60 -47.89 -16.34 10.88
CA SER A 60 -46.98 -15.98 11.96
C SER A 60 -46.02 -17.14 12.25
N THR A 61 -44.72 -16.89 12.22
CA THR A 61 -43.73 -17.69 12.96
C THR A 61 -43.01 -16.79 13.96
N SER A 62 -43.57 -16.76 15.16
CA SER A 62 -42.90 -16.33 16.38
C SER A 62 -41.70 -17.22 16.65
N PHE A 63 -40.51 -16.64 16.80
CA PHE A 63 -39.39 -17.31 17.47
C PHE A 63 -39.07 -16.58 18.77
N ALA A 64 -39.15 -17.38 19.85
CA ALA A 64 -38.95 -16.98 21.23
C ALA A 64 -37.49 -16.58 21.50
N VAL A 65 -37.34 -15.63 22.41
CA VAL A 65 -36.07 -15.22 23.01
C VAL A 65 -35.56 -16.36 23.90
N GLY A 66 -34.49 -17.02 23.48
CA GLY A 66 -33.70 -17.93 24.31
C GLY A 66 -32.37 -17.27 24.66
N ASN A 67 -32.21 -16.88 25.92
CA ASN A 67 -30.91 -16.50 26.50
C ASN A 67 -29.97 -17.71 26.46
N GLY A 68 -28.84 -17.58 25.77
CA GLY A 68 -27.77 -18.57 25.79
C GLY A 68 -26.52 -18.06 25.08
N GLN A 69 -25.51 -17.66 25.85
CA GLN A 69 -24.16 -17.44 25.35
C GLN A 69 -23.61 -18.73 24.74
N GLN A 70 -23.49 -18.78 23.41
CA GLN A 70 -22.50 -19.62 22.74
C GLN A 70 -21.98 -18.88 21.50
N SER A 71 -20.72 -18.45 21.57
CA SER A 71 -19.94 -18.02 20.41
C SER A 71 -19.64 -19.23 19.54
N SER A 72 -20.51 -19.52 18.56
CA SER A 72 -20.20 -20.49 17.51
C SER A 72 -19.43 -19.79 16.39
N SER A 73 -18.13 -20.08 16.32
CA SER A 73 -17.31 -19.85 15.14
C SER A 73 -17.82 -20.73 14.00
N PHE A 74 -18.57 -20.15 13.07
CA PHE A 74 -18.91 -20.84 11.82
C PHE A 74 -17.67 -20.87 10.92
N VAL A 75 -16.90 -21.94 11.00
CA VAL A 75 -15.97 -22.32 9.93
C VAL A 75 -16.80 -23.02 8.87
N VAL A 76 -17.25 -22.28 7.87
CA VAL A 76 -17.81 -22.89 6.66
C VAL A 76 -16.64 -23.52 5.91
N ALA A 77 -16.53 -24.84 5.97
CA ALA A 77 -15.71 -25.60 5.04
C ALA A 77 -16.32 -25.42 3.64
N GLY A 78 -15.81 -24.46 2.88
CA GLY A 78 -16.24 -24.21 1.51
C GLY A 78 -15.42 -25.04 0.53
N GLY A 79 -16.02 -25.34 -0.63
CA GLY A 79 -15.34 -25.99 -1.75
C GLY A 79 -14.15 -25.18 -2.30
N PRO A 80 -13.51 -25.68 -3.37
CA PRO A 80 -12.34 -25.04 -3.97
C PRO A 80 -12.56 -23.55 -4.25
N GLY A 81 -11.63 -22.69 -3.81
CA GLY A 81 -11.71 -21.23 -3.91
C GLY A 81 -12.57 -20.57 -2.84
N SER A 82 -12.83 -21.25 -1.72
CA SER A 82 -13.57 -20.67 -0.60
C SER A 82 -12.70 -19.79 0.30
N PHE A 83 -13.36 -18.91 1.05
CA PHE A 83 -12.70 -18.02 2.00
C PHE A 83 -11.83 -18.75 3.03
N GLY A 84 -12.26 -19.92 3.50
CA GLY A 84 -11.50 -20.74 4.44
C GLY A 84 -10.18 -21.26 3.86
N GLU A 85 -10.19 -21.65 2.58
CA GLU A 85 -9.00 -22.10 1.85
C GLU A 85 -7.99 -20.96 1.69
N PHE A 86 -8.44 -19.77 1.28
CA PHE A 86 -7.56 -18.61 1.17
C PHE A 86 -6.90 -18.22 2.51
N ILE A 87 -7.64 -18.31 3.62
CA ILE A 87 -7.07 -18.06 4.94
C ILE A 87 -6.00 -19.10 5.27
N ALA A 88 -6.28 -20.39 5.02
CA ALA A 88 -5.34 -21.48 5.25
C ALA A 88 -4.08 -21.33 4.38
N GLU A 89 -4.22 -21.02 3.09
CA GLU A 89 -3.11 -20.76 2.15
C GLU A 89 -2.20 -19.63 2.64
N ASN A 90 -2.76 -18.54 3.18
CA ASN A 90 -1.94 -17.44 3.72
C ASN A 90 -1.13 -17.89 4.94
N VAL A 91 -1.71 -18.69 5.83
CA VAL A 91 -1.02 -19.23 7.01
C VAL A 91 0.06 -20.25 6.60
N GLU A 92 -0.26 -21.12 5.65
CA GLU A 92 0.67 -22.12 5.11
C GLU A 92 1.83 -21.45 4.36
N SER A 93 1.54 -20.50 3.47
CA SER A 93 2.54 -19.69 2.77
C SER A 93 3.45 -18.98 3.76
N TYR A 94 2.93 -18.47 4.87
CA TYR A 94 3.78 -17.92 5.94
C TYR A 94 4.67 -19.00 6.58
N ALA A 95 4.14 -20.18 6.90
CA ALA A 95 4.93 -21.26 7.50
C ALA A 95 6.06 -21.73 6.58
N VAL A 96 5.76 -21.93 5.30
CA VAL A 96 6.73 -22.33 4.25
C VAL A 96 7.76 -21.23 4.05
N ASN A 97 7.33 -19.97 3.85
CA ASN A 97 8.23 -18.85 3.67
C ASN A 97 9.14 -18.68 4.88
N LYS A 98 8.61 -18.75 6.11
CA LYS A 98 9.42 -18.69 7.33
C LYS A 98 10.50 -19.76 7.37
N GLN A 99 10.20 -20.99 6.93
CA GLN A 99 11.20 -22.06 6.84
C GLN A 99 12.25 -21.80 5.75
N ILE A 100 11.84 -21.31 4.58
CA ILE A 100 12.75 -20.92 3.49
C ILE A 100 13.68 -19.79 3.94
N TYR A 101 13.16 -18.76 4.61
CA TYR A 101 13.94 -17.65 5.16
C TYR A 101 14.89 -18.11 6.27
N ALA A 102 14.41 -18.93 7.22
CA ALA A 102 15.27 -19.50 8.25
C ALA A 102 16.38 -20.40 7.69
N ALA A 103 16.13 -21.12 6.60
CA ALA A 103 17.12 -21.94 5.91
C ALA A 103 18.17 -21.10 5.16
N LYS A 104 17.76 -19.99 4.52
CA LYS A 104 18.70 -19.04 3.88
C LYS A 104 19.66 -18.40 4.89
N VAL A 105 19.21 -18.13 6.12
CA VAL A 105 20.05 -17.58 7.21
C VAL A 105 21.07 -18.60 7.75
N LYS A 106 20.79 -19.91 7.71
CA LYS A 106 21.69 -20.94 8.26
C LYS A 106 22.93 -21.24 7.40
N ASN A 107 22.92 -20.94 6.10
CA ASN A 107 24.01 -21.29 5.19
C ASN A 107 25.12 -20.21 5.06
N GLY A 108 25.08 -19.14 5.87
CA GLY A 108 26.13 -18.12 5.95
C GLY A 108 26.18 -17.48 7.34
N THR A 109 27.06 -18.00 8.21
CA THR A 109 27.50 -17.39 9.48
C THR A 109 26.44 -16.65 10.31
N GLY A 110 25.50 -17.36 10.92
CA GLY A 110 24.96 -17.04 12.27
C GLY A 110 24.33 -15.67 12.58
N VAL A 111 24.13 -14.79 11.60
CA VAL A 111 23.44 -13.50 11.69
C VAL A 111 22.65 -13.35 10.39
N SER A 112 21.41 -12.84 10.43
CA SER A 112 20.61 -12.57 9.21
C SER A 112 21.46 -11.77 8.22
N ALA A 113 21.97 -12.42 7.19
CA ALA A 113 22.87 -11.78 6.24
C ALA A 113 22.04 -10.82 5.38
N VAL A 114 22.32 -9.52 5.52
CA VAL A 114 21.86 -8.49 4.59
C VAL A 114 22.28 -8.87 3.17
N ASP A 115 21.45 -8.56 2.18
CA ASP A 115 21.71 -8.85 0.76
C ASP A 115 23.12 -8.39 0.37
N ALA A 116 23.87 -9.25 -0.32
CA ALA A 116 25.30 -9.02 -0.60
C ALA A 116 25.54 -7.73 -1.41
N GLU A 117 24.66 -7.41 -2.35
CA GLU A 117 24.72 -6.17 -3.15
C GLU A 117 24.46 -4.92 -2.30
N LEU A 118 23.53 -5.01 -1.35
CA LEU A 118 23.24 -3.92 -0.42
C LEU A 118 24.41 -3.72 0.53
N SER A 119 24.95 -4.80 1.10
CA SER A 119 26.14 -4.75 1.96
C SER A 119 27.33 -4.11 1.25
N ALA A 120 27.60 -4.50 -0.01
CA ALA A 120 28.64 -3.90 -0.84
C ALA A 120 28.38 -2.41 -1.14
N ALA A 121 27.12 -2.04 -1.37
CA ALA A 121 26.74 -0.65 -1.63
C ALA A 121 26.94 0.24 -0.39
N GLU A 122 26.58 -0.24 0.81
CA GLU A 122 26.78 0.49 2.07
C GLU A 122 28.25 0.68 2.42
N ALA A 123 29.10 -0.34 2.19
CA ALA A 123 30.54 -0.26 2.46
C ALA A 123 31.23 0.86 1.65
N GLY A 124 30.67 1.22 0.49
CA GLY A 124 31.16 2.26 -0.40
C GLY A 124 30.35 3.56 -0.38
N ALA A 125 29.58 3.83 0.68
CA ALA A 125 28.65 4.96 0.72
C ALA A 125 29.33 6.31 0.49
N VAL A 126 28.70 7.17 -0.32
CA VAL A 126 29.10 8.55 -0.56
C VAL A 126 27.95 9.50 -0.20
N ARG A 127 28.30 10.73 0.18
CA ARG A 127 27.34 11.72 0.68
C ARG A 127 27.48 13.05 -0.07
N TRP A 128 26.37 13.57 -0.57
CA TRP A 128 26.30 14.84 -1.29
C TRP A 128 25.25 15.75 -0.66
N VAL A 129 25.59 17.01 -0.47
CA VAL A 129 24.64 18.00 0.03
C VAL A 129 23.88 18.63 -1.13
N VAL A 130 22.56 18.67 -1.03
CA VAL A 130 21.67 19.39 -1.94
C VAL A 130 21.09 20.58 -1.16
N SER A 131 21.30 21.80 -1.63
CA SER A 131 20.82 23.01 -0.93
C SER A 131 20.32 24.07 -1.90
N PRO A 132 19.08 24.58 -1.73
CA PRO A 132 18.49 25.52 -2.69
C PRO A 132 19.18 26.89 -2.66
N ASP A 133 19.89 27.20 -1.57
CA ASP A 133 20.70 28.41 -1.39
C ASP A 133 22.10 28.33 -2.03
N GLY A 134 22.44 27.22 -2.68
CA GLY A 134 23.71 27.02 -3.37
C GLY A 134 24.89 26.65 -2.47
N LYS A 135 24.69 26.44 -1.16
CA LYS A 135 25.77 26.01 -0.23
C LYS A 135 26.06 24.51 -0.27
N GLY A 136 25.32 23.75 -1.09
CA GLY A 136 25.52 22.33 -1.32
C GLY A 136 26.34 22.06 -2.59
N LYS A 137 26.64 20.78 -2.84
CA LYS A 137 27.21 20.33 -4.12
C LYS A 137 26.24 20.52 -5.28
N PHE A 138 24.94 20.40 -5.01
CA PHE A 138 23.87 20.60 -5.98
C PHE A 138 22.86 21.60 -5.45
N ARG A 139 22.22 22.34 -6.36
CA ARG A 139 21.15 23.27 -6.00
C ARG A 139 19.78 22.58 -6.02
N THR A 140 19.61 21.63 -6.93
CA THR A 140 18.35 20.91 -7.15
C THR A 140 18.49 19.41 -6.91
N ILE A 141 17.37 18.75 -6.65
CA ILE A 141 17.36 17.29 -6.46
C ILE A 141 17.57 16.58 -7.80
N ASN A 142 17.01 17.11 -8.89
CA ASN A 142 17.21 16.55 -10.22
C ASN A 142 18.68 16.58 -10.67
N GLU A 143 19.44 17.63 -10.36
CA GLU A 143 20.89 17.67 -10.62
C GLU A 143 21.63 16.55 -9.88
N ALA A 144 21.30 16.36 -8.61
CA ALA A 144 21.92 15.34 -7.77
C ALA A 144 21.60 13.92 -8.27
N VAL A 145 20.32 13.63 -8.60
CA VAL A 145 19.91 12.34 -9.16
C VAL A 145 20.55 12.11 -10.54
N LYS A 146 20.65 13.14 -11.38
CA LYS A 146 21.33 13.06 -12.68
C LYS A 146 22.82 12.69 -12.52
N ALA A 147 23.48 13.18 -11.47
CA ALA A 147 24.89 12.92 -11.20
C ALA A 147 25.19 11.50 -10.66
N VAL A 148 24.19 10.78 -10.14
CA VAL A 148 24.35 9.37 -9.75
C VAL A 148 24.68 8.54 -11.01
N PRO A 149 25.72 7.67 -10.99
CA PRO A 149 26.07 6.86 -12.16
C PRO A 149 24.95 5.91 -12.58
N GLU A 150 24.88 5.58 -13.87
CA GLU A 150 24.05 4.47 -14.35
C GLU A 150 24.57 3.13 -13.80
N LYS A 151 23.66 2.20 -13.49
CA LYS A 151 23.95 0.90 -12.86
C LYS A 151 24.76 1.08 -11.56
N ASN A 152 24.39 2.08 -10.78
CA ASN A 152 25.08 2.44 -9.54
C ASN A 152 25.18 1.24 -8.58
N LYS A 153 26.36 1.07 -7.96
CA LYS A 153 26.65 -0.02 -7.01
C LYS A 153 27.02 0.47 -5.62
N LYS A 154 26.97 1.78 -5.37
CA LYS A 154 27.36 2.40 -4.11
C LYS A 154 26.18 3.17 -3.52
N ARG A 155 25.99 3.14 -2.21
CA ARG A 155 25.00 4.00 -1.56
C ARG A 155 25.32 5.47 -1.83
N VAL A 156 24.39 6.21 -2.46
CA VAL A 156 24.52 7.66 -2.64
C VAL A 156 23.50 8.34 -1.75
N ILE A 157 23.99 8.98 -0.69
CA ILE A 157 23.18 9.73 0.28
C ILE A 157 23.12 11.19 -0.16
N LEU A 158 21.91 11.65 -0.49
CA LEU A 158 21.62 13.05 -0.74
C LEU A 158 21.11 13.67 0.56
N ASP A 159 21.97 14.47 1.21
CA ASP A 159 21.59 15.32 2.33
C ASP A 159 20.87 16.55 1.79
N ILE A 160 19.55 16.49 1.80
CA ILE A 160 18.68 17.53 1.26
C ILE A 160 18.39 18.53 2.38
N ARG A 161 18.97 19.73 2.26
CA ARG A 161 18.83 20.80 3.24
C ARG A 161 17.38 21.31 3.30
N PRO A 162 16.94 21.88 4.44
CA PRO A 162 15.61 22.45 4.56
C PRO A 162 15.30 23.45 3.44
N GLY A 163 14.09 23.37 2.90
CA GLY A 163 13.65 24.24 1.81
C GLY A 163 12.50 23.63 1.01
N THR A 164 11.94 24.42 0.10
CA THR A 164 10.91 23.97 -0.84
C THR A 164 11.52 23.77 -2.22
N TYR A 165 11.47 22.54 -2.71
CA TYR A 165 11.94 22.10 -4.01
C TYR A 165 10.73 21.91 -4.93
N LYS A 166 10.47 22.89 -5.78
CA LYS A 166 9.39 22.83 -6.78
C LYS A 166 9.86 22.08 -8.02
N GLU A 167 9.92 20.76 -7.92
CA GLU A 167 10.51 19.88 -8.92
C GLU A 167 9.66 18.61 -9.09
N LYS A 168 9.49 18.15 -10.34
CA LYS A 168 9.18 16.75 -10.59
C LYS A 168 10.46 15.94 -10.59
N VAL A 169 10.53 14.90 -9.77
CA VAL A 169 11.74 14.08 -9.61
C VAL A 169 11.45 12.64 -10.03
N LEU A 170 12.28 12.11 -10.93
CA LEU A 170 12.32 10.68 -11.24
C LEU A 170 13.66 10.13 -10.75
N VAL A 171 13.64 9.12 -9.89
CA VAL A 171 14.80 8.31 -9.54
C VAL A 171 14.76 7.04 -10.41
N PRO A 172 15.54 6.97 -11.50
CA PRO A 172 15.38 5.92 -12.51
C PRO A 172 15.75 4.54 -11.99
N TYR A 173 15.18 3.49 -12.61
CA TYR A 173 15.45 2.09 -12.27
C TYR A 173 16.92 1.68 -12.42
N THR A 174 17.72 2.42 -13.20
CA THR A 174 19.14 2.18 -13.39
C THR A 174 20.01 2.73 -12.27
N LYS A 175 19.46 3.56 -11.37
CA LYS A 175 20.21 4.29 -10.34
C LYS A 175 19.92 3.76 -8.95
N HIS A 176 20.30 2.50 -8.70
CA HIS A 176 20.08 1.81 -7.42
C HIS A 176 20.76 2.49 -6.23
N PHE A 177 20.34 2.13 -5.01
CA PHE A 177 20.98 2.54 -3.75
C PHE A 177 21.02 4.06 -3.52
N VAL A 178 20.00 4.79 -3.95
CA VAL A 178 19.88 6.25 -3.68
C VAL A 178 19.16 6.48 -2.36
N THR A 179 19.62 7.46 -1.60
CA THR A 179 18.99 7.88 -0.35
C THR A 179 18.68 9.37 -0.34
N PHE A 180 17.45 9.73 0.00
CA PHE A 180 17.05 11.10 0.29
C PHE A 180 16.98 11.28 1.80
N LEU A 181 17.88 12.10 2.35
CA LEU A 181 17.99 12.32 3.78
C LEU A 181 17.71 13.79 4.09
N GLY A 182 16.66 14.03 4.88
CA GLY A 182 16.27 15.34 5.38
C GLY A 182 16.19 15.35 6.91
N ASP A 183 16.26 16.55 7.49
CA ASP A 183 16.04 16.73 8.93
C ASP A 183 14.54 16.65 9.24
N PRO A 184 14.04 15.64 9.97
CA PRO A 184 12.61 15.54 10.28
C PRO A 184 12.09 16.71 11.13
N LYS A 185 12.95 17.49 11.80
CA LYS A 185 12.55 18.71 12.52
C LYS A 185 12.28 19.88 11.57
N HIS A 186 12.98 19.91 10.44
CA HIS A 186 12.88 20.95 9.41
C HIS A 186 12.91 20.30 8.02
N PRO A 187 11.90 19.48 7.68
CA PRO A 187 12.01 18.59 6.55
C PRO A 187 12.00 19.37 5.23
N PRO A 188 12.85 19.01 4.26
CA PRO A 188 12.72 19.52 2.90
C PRO A 188 11.39 19.06 2.30
N VAL A 189 10.77 19.95 1.54
CA VAL A 189 9.49 19.71 0.86
C VAL A 189 9.74 19.62 -0.64
N ILE A 190 9.52 18.45 -1.22
CA ILE A 190 9.51 18.23 -2.66
C ILE A 190 8.06 18.35 -3.11
N MET A 191 7.76 19.31 -3.99
CA MET A 191 6.38 19.56 -4.40
C MET A 191 6.22 19.83 -5.89
N TRP A 192 5.10 19.34 -6.41
CA TRP A 192 4.55 19.70 -7.72
C TRP A 192 3.02 19.75 -7.63
N ASN A 193 2.29 19.89 -8.73
CA ASN A 193 0.83 20.05 -8.72
C ASN A 193 0.12 19.45 -9.94
N ASP A 194 0.74 18.48 -10.62
CA ASP A 194 0.08 17.81 -11.75
C ASP A 194 -1.08 16.95 -11.24
N THR A 195 -2.19 17.02 -11.96
CA THR A 195 -3.27 16.04 -11.92
C THR A 195 -3.16 15.09 -13.11
N ALA A 196 -3.90 13.98 -13.09
CA ALA A 196 -4.01 13.08 -14.24
C ALA A 196 -4.52 13.77 -15.53
N ALA A 197 -5.28 14.86 -15.39
CA ALA A 197 -5.77 15.67 -16.51
C ALA A 197 -4.75 16.72 -17.01
N THR A 198 -3.62 16.91 -16.32
CA THR A 198 -2.60 17.87 -16.74
C THR A 198 -2.00 17.44 -18.07
N HIS A 199 -1.87 18.36 -19.03
CA HIS A 199 -1.32 18.05 -20.35
C HIS A 199 0.20 17.95 -20.29
N GLY A 200 0.73 16.86 -20.83
CA GLY A 200 2.16 16.62 -21.02
C GLY A 200 2.72 17.41 -22.20
N LYS A 201 4.00 17.19 -22.50
CA LYS A 201 4.70 17.86 -23.61
C LYS A 201 4.17 17.47 -24.99
N ASP A 202 3.56 16.31 -25.09
CA ASP A 202 2.87 15.79 -26.28
C ASP A 202 1.43 16.33 -26.44
N GLY A 203 0.99 17.17 -25.50
CA GLY A 203 -0.37 17.71 -25.49
C GLY A 203 -1.43 16.71 -25.02
N ALA A 204 -1.05 15.51 -24.56
CA ALA A 204 -1.97 14.52 -24.02
C ALA A 204 -1.99 14.57 -22.47
N PRO A 205 -3.09 14.17 -21.80
CA PRO A 205 -3.11 14.06 -20.34
C PRO A 205 -2.03 13.10 -19.83
N VAL A 206 -1.27 13.52 -18.82
CA VAL A 206 -0.18 12.72 -18.23
C VAL A 206 -0.68 11.47 -17.49
N GLY A 207 -1.97 11.42 -17.14
CA GLY A 207 -2.58 10.32 -16.40
C GLY A 207 -2.09 10.22 -14.96
N THR A 208 -2.64 9.26 -14.21
CA THR A 208 -2.28 9.07 -12.79
C THR A 208 -0.78 8.82 -12.60
N VAL A 209 -0.19 7.95 -13.43
CA VAL A 209 1.26 7.63 -13.37
C VAL A 209 2.10 8.89 -13.60
N GLY A 210 1.75 9.69 -14.61
CA GLY A 210 2.50 10.89 -14.96
C GLY A 210 2.26 12.05 -14.01
N SER A 211 1.23 12.03 -13.16
CA SER A 211 0.95 13.09 -12.17
C SER A 211 1.91 13.11 -10.97
N ALA A 212 2.74 12.06 -10.80
CA ALA A 212 3.64 11.92 -9.66
C ALA A 212 4.60 13.12 -9.50
N THR A 213 4.63 13.70 -8.29
CA THR A 213 5.65 14.69 -7.92
C THR A 213 7.01 14.01 -7.82
N VAL A 214 7.09 12.89 -7.10
CA VAL A 214 8.29 12.03 -7.06
C VAL A 214 7.94 10.63 -7.52
N ALA A 215 8.68 10.11 -8.50
CA ALA A 215 8.62 8.73 -8.94
C ALA A 215 9.93 8.01 -8.62
N VAL A 216 9.85 6.95 -7.84
CA VAL A 216 10.99 6.11 -7.44
C VAL A 216 10.89 4.78 -8.16
N GLU A 217 11.74 4.57 -9.16
CA GLU A 217 11.88 3.30 -9.87
C GLU A 217 13.14 2.53 -9.47
N SER A 218 14.02 3.18 -8.69
CA SER A 218 15.27 2.64 -8.18
C SER A 218 15.08 1.64 -7.06
N ASP A 219 15.68 0.45 -7.19
CA ASP A 219 15.75 -0.54 -6.12
C ASP A 219 16.65 -0.09 -4.97
N TYR A 220 16.33 -0.55 -3.76
CA TYR A 220 17.03 -0.20 -2.52
C TYR A 220 17.02 1.30 -2.21
N PHE A 221 16.01 2.02 -2.68
CA PHE A 221 15.82 3.43 -2.35
C PHE A 221 15.51 3.62 -0.86
N LEU A 222 16.04 4.68 -0.25
CA LEU A 222 15.68 5.06 1.12
C LEU A 222 15.31 6.54 1.16
N ALA A 223 14.22 6.89 1.85
CA ALA A 223 13.96 8.27 2.24
C ALA A 223 13.79 8.38 3.75
N SER A 224 14.33 9.45 4.35
CA SER A 224 14.14 9.76 5.75
C SER A 224 13.92 11.25 5.95
N GLY A 225 12.85 11.63 6.65
CA GLY A 225 12.59 13.03 7.00
C GLY A 225 12.29 13.93 5.80
N ILE A 226 11.61 13.42 4.78
CA ILE A 226 11.24 14.16 3.56
C ILE A 226 9.72 14.38 3.52
N VAL A 227 9.28 15.55 3.05
CA VAL A 227 7.87 15.76 2.66
C VAL A 227 7.76 15.61 1.14
N PHE A 228 6.98 14.63 0.70
CA PHE A 228 6.55 14.46 -0.69
C PHE A 228 5.14 15.02 -0.83
N ARG A 229 4.96 16.06 -1.65
CA ARG A 229 3.67 16.75 -1.75
C ARG A 229 3.20 16.90 -3.20
N ASN A 230 1.96 16.50 -3.47
CA ASN A 230 1.23 17.01 -4.62
C ASN A 230 0.27 18.11 -4.16
N HIS A 231 0.47 19.32 -4.65
CA HIS A 231 -0.27 20.52 -4.28
C HIS A 231 -1.37 20.89 -5.29
N ALA A 232 -1.85 19.92 -6.07
CA ALA A 232 -3.03 20.09 -6.89
C ALA A 232 -4.25 20.45 -6.01
N PRO A 233 -5.23 21.21 -6.55
CA PRO A 233 -6.50 21.42 -5.86
C PRO A 233 -7.19 20.11 -5.50
N MET A 234 -7.84 20.07 -4.34
CA MET A 234 -8.58 18.87 -3.89
C MET A 234 -9.69 18.54 -4.89
N ALA A 235 -9.65 17.33 -5.45
CA ALA A 235 -10.69 16.84 -6.34
C ALA A 235 -11.99 16.58 -5.56
N ALA A 236 -13.14 16.87 -6.18
CA ALA A 236 -14.41 16.37 -5.67
C ALA A 236 -14.47 14.83 -5.84
N PRO A 237 -15.15 14.10 -4.94
CA PRO A 237 -15.32 12.65 -5.10
C PRO A 237 -15.90 12.30 -6.48
N GLY A 238 -15.24 11.41 -7.21
CA GLY A 238 -15.65 10.97 -8.55
C GLY A 238 -15.29 11.94 -9.70
N GLN A 239 -14.59 13.04 -9.42
CA GLN A 239 -14.13 13.96 -10.45
C GLN A 239 -13.17 13.27 -11.42
N LYS A 240 -13.49 13.33 -12.72
CA LYS A 240 -12.65 12.78 -13.77
C LYS A 240 -11.31 13.52 -13.84
N GLY A 241 -10.20 12.78 -13.80
CA GLY A 241 -8.85 13.34 -13.90
C GLY A 241 -8.37 14.09 -12.65
N GLY A 242 -9.05 13.91 -11.51
CA GLY A 242 -8.70 14.52 -10.23
C GLY A 242 -7.55 13.82 -9.47
N GLN A 243 -7.06 12.68 -9.96
CA GLN A 243 -5.94 11.96 -9.37
C GLN A 243 -4.67 12.82 -9.37
N ALA A 244 -3.94 12.87 -8.27
CA ALA A 244 -2.76 13.73 -8.12
C ALA A 244 -1.71 13.09 -7.19
N VAL A 245 -0.78 12.34 -7.78
CA VAL A 245 0.18 11.52 -7.02
C VAL A 245 1.29 12.38 -6.40
N ALA A 246 1.52 12.25 -5.11
CA ALA A 246 2.65 12.86 -4.40
C ALA A 246 3.91 11.99 -4.52
N LEU A 247 3.75 10.69 -4.28
CA LEU A 247 4.84 9.72 -4.35
C LEU A 247 4.39 8.47 -5.10
N ARG A 248 5.13 8.06 -6.13
CA ARG A 248 5.01 6.76 -6.78
C ARG A 248 6.23 5.90 -6.46
N VAL A 249 6.03 4.68 -5.99
CA VAL A 249 7.11 3.73 -5.67
C VAL A 249 6.96 2.45 -6.49
N PHE A 250 7.96 2.15 -7.30
CA PHE A 250 8.02 0.98 -8.17
C PHE A 250 9.30 0.15 -7.98
N GLY A 251 10.40 0.79 -7.59
CA GLY A 251 11.64 0.10 -7.25
C GLY A 251 11.45 -0.75 -6.00
N THR A 252 11.94 -1.98 -6.01
CA THR A 252 11.75 -2.92 -4.90
C THR A 252 12.75 -2.66 -3.77
N LYS A 253 12.40 -3.11 -2.56
CA LYS A 253 13.20 -2.94 -1.34
C LYS A 253 13.40 -1.46 -0.98
N ALA A 254 12.34 -0.67 -1.13
CA ALA A 254 12.35 0.76 -0.79
C ALA A 254 11.87 1.01 0.65
N ALA A 255 12.58 1.86 1.39
CA ALA A 255 12.28 2.18 2.79
C ALA A 255 12.03 3.69 3.00
N PHE A 256 11.04 4.02 3.81
CA PHE A 256 10.64 5.39 4.13
C PHE A 256 10.52 5.56 5.65
N TYR A 257 11.24 6.52 6.21
CA TYR A 257 11.31 6.77 7.65
C TYR A 257 10.90 8.20 7.98
N ASN A 258 9.91 8.39 8.84
CA ASN A 258 9.49 9.72 9.30
C ASN A 258 9.22 10.70 8.14
N CYS A 259 8.73 10.17 7.00
CA CYS A 259 8.38 10.97 5.84
C CYS A 259 6.93 11.43 5.95
N THR A 260 6.62 12.54 5.30
CA THR A 260 5.23 12.95 5.07
C THR A 260 4.91 12.77 3.60
N ILE A 261 3.81 12.09 3.30
CA ILE A 261 3.27 11.95 1.95
C ILE A 261 1.91 12.65 1.95
N ASP A 262 1.84 13.78 1.27
CA ASP A 262 0.77 14.77 1.40
C ASP A 262 0.11 15.06 0.04
N GLY A 263 -1.19 14.79 -0.07
CA GLY A 263 -1.94 14.98 -1.30
C GLY A 263 -3.45 14.89 -1.12
N GLY A 264 -4.14 14.77 -2.26
CA GLY A 264 -5.59 14.61 -2.36
C GLY A 264 -5.98 13.19 -2.73
N GLN A 265 -6.61 13.04 -3.90
CA GLN A 265 -6.93 11.73 -4.47
C GLN A 265 -5.64 11.08 -5.02
N ASP A 266 -5.47 9.78 -4.82
CA ASP A 266 -4.34 8.99 -5.33
C ASP A 266 -2.96 9.50 -4.81
N THR A 267 -2.85 9.81 -3.51
CA THR A 267 -1.65 10.45 -2.94
C THR A 267 -0.38 9.59 -3.01
N LEU A 268 -0.42 8.36 -2.49
CA LEU A 268 0.67 7.39 -2.49
C LEU A 268 0.35 6.27 -3.48
N TYR A 269 1.02 6.30 -4.63
CA TYR A 269 1.00 5.21 -5.59
C TYR A 269 2.08 4.18 -5.24
N ASP A 270 1.75 3.31 -4.29
CA ASP A 270 2.52 2.14 -3.91
C ASP A 270 2.39 1.05 -4.99
N HIS A 271 3.07 1.30 -6.13
CA HIS A 271 2.80 0.66 -7.40
C HIS A 271 3.15 -0.84 -7.37
N LYS A 272 4.42 -1.19 -7.15
CA LYS A 272 4.93 -2.57 -7.14
C LYS A 272 6.23 -2.62 -6.37
N GLY A 273 6.48 -3.71 -5.65
CA GLY A 273 7.76 -3.96 -4.98
C GLY A 273 7.59 -4.39 -3.54
N LEU A 274 8.71 -4.61 -2.85
CA LEU A 274 8.76 -4.78 -1.40
C LEU A 274 9.01 -3.42 -0.76
N HIS A 275 8.06 -2.88 0.00
CA HIS A 275 8.24 -1.54 0.59
C HIS A 275 8.01 -1.53 2.10
N TYR A 276 8.71 -0.63 2.78
CA TYR A 276 8.61 -0.44 4.21
C TYR A 276 8.45 1.04 4.53
N PHE A 277 7.36 1.38 5.21
CA PHE A 277 7.06 2.73 5.68
C PHE A 277 7.02 2.70 7.20
N LYS A 278 7.89 3.46 7.87
CA LYS A 278 7.96 3.53 9.32
C LYS A 278 7.81 4.95 9.83
N GLY A 279 6.90 5.16 10.78
CA GLY A 279 6.70 6.48 11.42
C GLY A 279 6.28 7.57 10.44
N CYS A 280 5.71 7.21 9.28
CA CYS A 280 5.32 8.16 8.25
C CYS A 280 3.95 8.76 8.54
N LEU A 281 3.74 9.99 8.07
CA LEU A 281 2.43 10.63 7.99
C LEU A 281 1.95 10.53 6.53
N ILE A 282 0.80 9.92 6.30
CA ILE A 282 0.20 9.78 4.97
C ILE A 282 -1.17 10.45 4.99
N GLN A 283 -1.35 11.46 4.15
CA GLN A 283 -2.55 12.29 4.14
C GLN A 283 -3.20 12.31 2.76
N GLY A 284 -4.52 12.09 2.71
CA GLY A 284 -5.23 12.11 1.43
C GLY A 284 -6.74 12.01 1.56
N SER A 285 -7.41 11.79 0.43
CA SER A 285 -8.88 11.73 0.34
C SER A 285 -9.37 10.37 -0.19
N VAL A 286 -9.54 10.22 -1.50
CA VAL A 286 -9.97 8.98 -2.15
C VAL A 286 -8.74 8.19 -2.61
N ASP A 287 -8.74 6.88 -2.35
CA ASP A 287 -7.74 5.91 -2.78
C ASP A 287 -6.30 6.33 -2.52
N PHE A 288 -6.07 7.00 -1.40
CA PHE A 288 -4.83 7.75 -1.24
C PHE A 288 -3.61 6.87 -0.90
N ILE A 289 -3.80 5.56 -0.70
CA ILE A 289 -2.76 4.54 -0.70
C ILE A 289 -3.20 3.42 -1.66
N PHE A 290 -2.59 3.33 -2.85
CA PHE A 290 -3.10 2.44 -3.90
C PHE A 290 -1.98 1.80 -4.73
N GLY A 291 -2.32 0.71 -5.43
CA GLY A 291 -1.38 -0.10 -6.22
C GLY A 291 -1.29 -1.55 -5.74
N PHE A 292 -0.26 -2.27 -6.17
CA PHE A 292 -0.02 -3.68 -5.83
C PHE A 292 1.39 -3.91 -5.26
N GLY A 293 1.92 -2.94 -4.51
CA GLY A 293 3.05 -3.17 -3.62
C GLY A 293 2.77 -4.26 -2.58
N ARG A 294 3.84 -4.94 -2.14
CA ARG A 294 3.85 -5.76 -0.93
C ARG A 294 4.52 -4.95 0.16
N SER A 295 3.70 -4.30 0.99
CA SER A 295 4.16 -3.17 1.78
C SER A 295 3.74 -3.28 3.23
N LEU A 296 4.68 -2.99 4.12
CA LEU A 296 4.45 -2.89 5.56
C LEU A 296 4.51 -1.42 5.96
N TYR A 297 3.40 -0.94 6.51
CA TYR A 297 3.24 0.37 7.13
C TYR A 297 3.27 0.19 8.64
N GLU A 298 4.35 0.59 9.29
CA GLU A 298 4.57 0.38 10.72
C GLU A 298 4.60 1.72 11.47
N ASP A 299 3.84 1.82 12.55
CA ASP A 299 3.77 3.02 13.40
C ASP A 299 3.44 4.31 12.62
N CYS A 300 2.67 4.21 11.52
CA CYS A 300 2.31 5.34 10.66
C CYS A 300 1.01 6.02 11.09
N ALA A 301 0.91 7.32 10.80
CA ALA A 301 -0.32 8.09 10.92
C ALA A 301 -0.99 8.22 9.55
N ILE A 302 -2.23 7.75 9.43
CA ILE A 302 -3.02 7.74 8.21
C ILE A 302 -4.19 8.71 8.40
N VAL A 303 -4.20 9.81 7.65
CA VAL A 303 -5.07 10.96 7.94
C VAL A 303 -5.91 11.35 6.74
N SER A 304 -7.24 11.25 6.88
CA SER A 304 -8.18 11.82 5.91
C SER A 304 -8.17 13.36 5.99
N VAL A 305 -8.02 14.02 4.84
CA VAL A 305 -8.08 15.48 4.72
C VAL A 305 -9.36 16.00 4.06
N THR A 306 -10.30 15.12 3.74
CA THR A 306 -11.61 15.49 3.16
C THR A 306 -12.72 15.46 4.19
N LYS A 307 -13.68 16.39 4.09
CA LYS A 307 -14.88 16.41 4.94
C LYS A 307 -16.01 15.52 4.40
N GLN A 308 -15.84 14.97 3.20
CA GLN A 308 -16.84 14.15 2.53
C GLN A 308 -16.56 12.66 2.81
N VAL A 309 -16.16 11.90 1.79
CA VAL A 309 -15.80 10.49 1.89
C VAL A 309 -14.32 10.34 1.56
N ALA A 310 -13.62 9.61 2.42
CA ALA A 310 -12.27 9.15 2.21
C ALA A 310 -12.24 7.63 2.05
N VAL A 311 -11.34 7.15 1.20
CA VAL A 311 -11.01 5.73 1.10
C VAL A 311 -9.51 5.63 1.30
N LEU A 312 -9.09 4.98 2.37
CA LEU A 312 -7.66 4.91 2.71
C LEU A 312 -6.89 4.14 1.65
N THR A 313 -7.38 2.94 1.29
CA THR A 313 -6.65 2.03 0.40
C THR A 313 -7.44 1.57 -0.82
N ALA A 314 -6.78 1.49 -1.96
CA ALA A 314 -7.28 0.80 -3.15
C ALA A 314 -6.23 -0.17 -3.69
N GLN A 315 -6.20 -1.37 -3.12
CA GLN A 315 -5.14 -2.35 -3.40
C GLN A 315 -5.51 -3.20 -4.63
N GLN A 316 -4.56 -3.38 -5.56
CA GLN A 316 -4.75 -3.93 -6.90
C GLN A 316 -4.27 -5.38 -7.09
N ARG A 317 -4.12 -6.15 -6.01
CA ARG A 317 -3.78 -7.58 -6.10
C ARG A 317 -4.79 -8.27 -7.00
N THR A 318 -4.27 -8.93 -8.02
CA THR A 318 -5.07 -9.62 -9.03
C THR A 318 -4.36 -10.85 -9.56
N LYS A 319 -5.14 -11.83 -10.03
CA LYS A 319 -4.64 -13.03 -10.72
C LYS A 319 -4.14 -12.72 -12.14
N SER A 320 -4.57 -11.60 -12.72
CA SER A 320 -4.28 -11.22 -14.11
C SER A 320 -2.92 -10.56 -14.34
N ILE A 321 -2.26 -10.11 -13.27
CA ILE A 321 -0.97 -9.41 -13.33
C ILE A 321 0.10 -10.28 -12.67
N ALA A 322 1.15 -10.62 -13.42
CA ALA A 322 2.27 -11.41 -12.92
C ALA A 322 2.92 -10.76 -11.70
N GLY A 323 3.07 -11.54 -10.62
CA GLY A 323 3.64 -11.10 -9.35
C GLY A 323 2.70 -10.28 -8.46
N ALA A 324 1.52 -9.86 -8.93
CA ALA A 324 0.56 -9.13 -8.11
C ALA A 324 -0.09 -10.04 -7.04
N ILE A 325 -0.20 -11.36 -7.26
CA ILE A 325 -0.83 -12.27 -6.31
C ILE A 325 -0.08 -12.38 -4.97
N GLU A 326 1.21 -12.07 -4.94
CA GLU A 326 2.03 -12.06 -3.73
C GLU A 326 1.97 -10.72 -2.96
N SER A 327 1.28 -9.71 -3.51
CA SER A 327 1.22 -8.34 -2.97
C SER A 327 0.22 -8.16 -1.83
N GLY A 328 0.21 -6.99 -1.20
CA GLY A 328 -0.73 -6.66 -0.13
C GLY A 328 -0.24 -5.51 0.72
N PHE A 329 -1.17 -4.81 1.36
CA PHE A 329 -0.83 -3.76 2.31
C PHE A 329 -1.08 -4.25 3.74
N SER A 330 -0.05 -4.17 4.59
CA SER A 330 -0.16 -4.48 6.01
C SER A 330 0.12 -3.22 6.84
N PHE A 331 -0.83 -2.84 7.68
CA PHE A 331 -0.74 -1.71 8.60
C PHE A 331 -0.57 -2.25 10.02
N LEU A 332 0.57 -1.98 10.63
CA LEU A 332 0.94 -2.47 11.95
C LEU A 332 1.11 -1.29 12.91
N ARG A 333 0.33 -1.28 14.00
CA ARG A 333 0.38 -0.23 15.05
C ARG A 333 0.22 1.19 14.50
N CYS A 334 -0.56 1.33 13.44
CA CYS A 334 -0.86 2.62 12.84
C CYS A 334 -1.97 3.36 13.62
N ARG A 335 -2.19 4.62 13.27
CA ARG A 335 -3.36 5.40 13.69
C ARG A 335 -4.11 5.90 12.47
N VAL A 336 -5.42 5.66 12.42
CA VAL A 336 -6.35 6.20 11.42
C VAL A 336 -7.17 7.31 12.04
N SER A 337 -7.17 8.49 11.42
CA SER A 337 -7.92 9.66 11.91
C SER A 337 -8.22 10.63 10.76
N GLY A 338 -8.78 11.81 11.07
CA GLY A 338 -8.95 12.89 10.12
C GLY A 338 -10.38 13.43 10.12
N ALA A 339 -10.90 13.70 8.93
CA ALA A 339 -12.25 14.21 8.74
C ALA A 339 -13.09 13.32 7.80
N GLY A 340 -14.39 13.61 7.75
CA GLY A 340 -15.34 12.94 6.86
C GLY A 340 -15.66 11.50 7.28
N GLN A 341 -16.23 10.76 6.34
CA GLN A 341 -16.47 9.33 6.45
C GLN A 341 -15.28 8.57 5.89
N ILE A 342 -14.65 7.71 6.69
CA ILE A 342 -13.46 6.95 6.30
C ILE A 342 -13.83 5.49 6.05
N TYR A 343 -13.60 5.03 4.83
CA TYR A 343 -13.53 3.62 4.48
C TYR A 343 -12.08 3.14 4.56
N LEU A 344 -11.85 2.00 5.23
CA LEU A 344 -10.54 1.38 5.40
C LEU A 344 -9.94 0.95 4.06
N GLY A 345 -10.77 0.59 3.08
CA GLY A 345 -10.31 0.27 1.74
C GLY A 345 -11.42 -0.17 0.80
N ARG A 346 -11.08 -0.20 -0.50
CA ARG A 346 -11.92 -0.75 -1.56
C ARG A 346 -11.15 -1.62 -2.56
N ALA A 347 -11.82 -2.66 -3.08
CA ALA A 347 -11.18 -3.70 -3.90
C ALA A 347 -10.97 -3.26 -5.36
N TRP A 348 -9.84 -2.59 -5.62
CA TRP A 348 -9.45 -2.25 -6.99
C TRP A 348 -9.07 -3.51 -7.81
N GLY A 349 -8.37 -4.46 -7.20
CA GLY A 349 -8.08 -5.77 -7.79
C GLY A 349 -9.06 -6.85 -7.33
N ASP A 350 -9.28 -7.87 -8.17
CA ASP A 350 -10.15 -9.02 -7.90
C ASP A 350 -9.64 -9.96 -6.80
N SER A 351 -8.45 -9.70 -6.27
CA SER A 351 -7.88 -10.43 -5.12
C SER A 351 -7.25 -9.47 -4.11
N SER A 352 -7.76 -8.24 -4.02
CA SER A 352 -7.28 -7.14 -3.17
C SER A 352 -6.97 -7.60 -1.74
N ARG A 353 -5.80 -7.25 -1.19
CA ARG A 353 -5.38 -7.69 0.16
C ARG A 353 -4.89 -6.54 1.03
N VAL A 354 -5.61 -6.30 2.13
CA VAL A 354 -5.32 -5.23 3.10
C VAL A 354 -5.55 -5.75 4.51
N VAL A 355 -4.59 -5.57 5.42
CA VAL A 355 -4.69 -6.00 6.80
C VAL A 355 -4.31 -4.87 7.75
N TYR A 356 -5.17 -4.58 8.73
CA TYR A 356 -4.88 -3.67 9.84
C TYR A 356 -4.67 -4.48 11.12
N SER A 357 -3.53 -4.29 11.78
CA SER A 357 -3.14 -4.99 13.01
C SER A 357 -2.72 -4.00 14.08
N TYR A 358 -3.31 -4.12 15.28
CA TYR A 358 -3.05 -3.21 16.41
C TYR A 358 -3.22 -1.73 16.06
N THR A 359 -4.09 -1.42 15.10
CA THR A 359 -4.29 -0.08 14.58
C THR A 359 -5.39 0.63 15.37
N ASP A 360 -5.12 1.85 15.82
CA ASP A 360 -6.10 2.70 16.48
C ASP A 360 -6.94 3.44 15.43
N MET A 361 -8.26 3.30 15.49
CA MET A 361 -9.21 3.82 14.51
C MET A 361 -10.12 4.89 15.12
N GLY A 362 -10.00 6.10 14.59
CA GLY A 362 -10.86 7.24 14.93
C GLY A 362 -12.34 7.01 14.60
N LYS A 363 -13.21 7.83 15.19
CA LYS A 363 -14.69 7.70 15.09
C LYS A 363 -15.20 7.94 13.67
N GLU A 364 -14.36 8.51 12.82
CA GLU A 364 -14.62 8.81 11.42
C GLU A 364 -14.67 7.54 10.56
N VAL A 365 -14.07 6.44 11.02
CA VAL A 365 -14.16 5.14 10.33
C VAL A 365 -15.60 4.64 10.37
N VAL A 366 -16.20 4.44 9.19
CA VAL A 366 -17.60 4.04 9.08
C VAL A 366 -17.80 2.61 9.61
N PRO A 367 -18.95 2.27 10.22
CA PRO A 367 -19.17 0.94 10.80
C PRO A 367 -18.96 -0.21 9.81
N VAL A 368 -19.41 -0.05 8.55
CA VAL A 368 -19.25 -1.04 7.47
C VAL A 368 -17.78 -1.32 7.14
N GLY A 369 -16.89 -0.34 7.37
CA GLY A 369 -15.43 -0.42 7.23
C GLY A 369 -14.92 -0.45 5.79
N TRP A 370 -15.46 -1.33 4.96
CA TRP A 370 -14.89 -1.72 3.67
C TRP A 370 -15.88 -1.59 2.52
N ASP A 371 -15.37 -1.47 1.31
CA ASP A 371 -16.15 -1.46 0.07
C ASP A 371 -15.63 -2.55 -0.90
N GLY A 372 -16.53 -3.39 -1.40
CA GLY A 372 -16.20 -4.44 -2.37
C GLY A 372 -16.00 -3.90 -3.78
N TRP A 373 -16.23 -2.60 -4.00
CA TRP A 373 -16.24 -1.96 -5.31
C TRP A 373 -17.21 -2.66 -6.26
N ASN A 374 -16.70 -3.27 -7.33
CA ASN A 374 -17.49 -3.99 -8.34
C ASN A 374 -17.36 -5.52 -8.22
N ILE A 375 -16.75 -6.03 -7.14
CA ILE A 375 -16.58 -7.46 -6.93
C ILE A 375 -17.90 -8.04 -6.42
N GLN A 376 -18.56 -8.85 -7.26
CA GLN A 376 -19.90 -9.40 -6.95
C GLN A 376 -19.92 -10.35 -5.74
N ALA A 377 -18.86 -11.13 -5.56
CA ALA A 377 -18.71 -12.09 -4.45
C ALA A 377 -17.29 -11.98 -3.85
N PRO A 378 -16.99 -10.93 -3.07
CA PRO A 378 -15.67 -10.72 -2.50
C PRO A 378 -15.14 -11.94 -1.73
N GLU A 379 -16.01 -12.62 -0.99
CA GLU A 379 -15.73 -13.82 -0.20
C GLU A 379 -15.33 -15.06 -1.02
N ARG A 380 -15.47 -15.01 -2.36
CA ARG A 380 -15.07 -16.07 -3.30
C ARG A 380 -14.06 -15.62 -4.37
N SER A 381 -13.69 -14.35 -4.35
CA SER A 381 -12.85 -13.73 -5.38
C SER A 381 -11.34 -13.87 -5.10
N GLY A 382 -10.98 -13.90 -3.82
CA GLY A 382 -9.60 -13.80 -3.33
C GLY A 382 -9.31 -12.49 -2.59
N VAL A 383 -10.31 -11.59 -2.47
CA VAL A 383 -10.24 -10.40 -1.61
C VAL A 383 -10.03 -10.83 -0.16
N TYR A 384 -9.05 -10.20 0.50
CA TYR A 384 -8.65 -10.49 1.88
C TYR A 384 -8.51 -9.20 2.66
N TYR A 385 -9.59 -8.78 3.32
CA TYR A 385 -9.63 -7.59 4.17
C TYR A 385 -9.76 -7.99 5.63
N GLY A 386 -8.72 -7.72 6.41
CA GLY A 386 -8.60 -8.21 7.79
C GLY A 386 -8.30 -7.13 8.81
N GLU A 387 -8.91 -7.28 9.97
CA GLU A 387 -8.62 -6.50 11.17
C GLU A 387 -8.19 -7.44 12.30
N TYR A 388 -7.09 -7.11 12.98
CA TYR A 388 -6.56 -7.86 14.11
C TYR A 388 -6.27 -6.93 15.28
N ARG A 389 -6.98 -7.13 16.40
CA ARG A 389 -6.78 -6.36 17.65
C ARG A 389 -6.71 -4.83 17.44
N CYS A 390 -7.51 -4.31 16.51
CA CYS A 390 -7.65 -2.87 16.30
C CYS A 390 -8.45 -2.24 17.46
N SER A 391 -8.19 -0.97 17.75
CA SER A 391 -8.77 -0.25 18.89
C SER A 391 -9.41 1.07 18.46
N GLY A 392 -10.02 1.78 19.41
CA GLY A 392 -10.61 3.09 19.17
C GLY A 392 -12.08 3.05 18.75
N PRO A 393 -12.77 4.20 18.73
CA PRO A 393 -14.21 4.29 18.48
C PRO A 393 -14.65 3.83 17.09
N GLY A 394 -13.74 3.82 16.11
CA GLY A 394 -13.99 3.32 14.75
C GLY A 394 -13.79 1.81 14.57
N ALA A 395 -13.17 1.11 15.52
CA ALA A 395 -12.88 -0.33 15.46
C ALA A 395 -14.10 -1.20 15.83
N LEU A 396 -15.21 -1.00 15.10
CA LEU A 396 -16.50 -1.67 15.34
C LEU A 396 -16.59 -3.01 14.58
N ALA A 397 -15.76 -3.98 14.97
CA ALA A 397 -15.65 -5.29 14.32
C ALA A 397 -17.01 -5.99 14.03
N HIS A 398 -17.96 -5.92 14.97
CA HIS A 398 -19.29 -6.54 14.86
C HIS A 398 -20.25 -5.83 13.89
N LYS A 399 -19.88 -4.65 13.36
CA LYS A 399 -20.67 -3.88 12.38
C LYS A 399 -20.06 -3.86 10.98
N ARG A 400 -18.92 -4.55 10.80
CA ARG A 400 -18.24 -4.62 9.51
C ARG A 400 -19.09 -5.35 8.49
N ILE A 401 -18.81 -5.09 7.22
CA ILE A 401 -19.39 -5.85 6.12
C ILE A 401 -19.08 -7.35 6.30
N GLY A 402 -20.07 -8.20 6.04
CA GLY A 402 -20.07 -9.61 6.47
C GLY A 402 -18.97 -10.49 5.88
N TRP A 403 -18.34 -10.08 4.78
CA TRP A 403 -17.23 -10.80 4.14
C TRP A 403 -15.84 -10.34 4.60
N SER A 404 -15.74 -9.30 5.42
CA SER A 404 -14.46 -8.89 6.01
C SER A 404 -14.06 -9.80 7.19
N LEU A 405 -12.76 -9.83 7.51
CA LEU A 405 -12.18 -10.73 8.49
C LEU A 405 -11.86 -10.04 9.80
N ILE A 406 -12.29 -10.66 10.90
CA ILE A 406 -11.69 -10.44 12.22
C ILE A 406 -10.73 -11.60 12.45
N LEU A 407 -9.44 -11.31 12.38
CA LEU A 407 -8.39 -12.32 12.40
C LEU A 407 -8.13 -12.80 13.84
N ASN A 408 -7.76 -14.07 13.97
CA ASN A 408 -7.14 -14.58 15.19
C ASN A 408 -5.60 -14.46 15.13
N ASP A 409 -4.93 -14.82 16.23
CA ASP A 409 -3.48 -14.71 16.39
C ASP A 409 -2.69 -15.46 15.28
N VAL A 410 -3.17 -16.63 14.86
CA VAL A 410 -2.50 -17.44 13.83
C VAL A 410 -2.66 -16.80 12.45
N GLN A 411 -3.87 -16.32 12.14
CA GLN A 411 -4.20 -15.71 10.86
C GLN A 411 -3.54 -14.34 10.68
N ALA A 412 -3.31 -13.59 11.75
CA ALA A 412 -2.67 -12.27 11.69
C ALA A 412 -1.15 -12.33 11.56
N LYS A 413 -0.51 -13.38 12.11
CA LYS A 413 0.94 -13.55 12.16
C LYS A 413 1.69 -13.35 10.82
N PRO A 414 1.17 -13.76 9.64
CA PRO A 414 1.79 -13.49 8.35
C PRO A 414 2.01 -12.00 8.07
N PHE A 415 1.18 -11.12 8.64
CA PHE A 415 1.11 -9.69 8.30
C PHE A 415 1.76 -8.79 9.37
N THR A 416 2.03 -9.29 10.57
CA THR A 416 2.44 -8.47 11.73
C THR A 416 3.95 -8.38 11.95
N GLY A 417 4.76 -8.28 10.90
CA GLY A 417 6.22 -8.14 11.04
C GLY A 417 6.96 -7.92 9.73
N THR A 418 8.24 -7.56 9.81
CA THR A 418 9.13 -7.29 8.66
C THR A 418 9.25 -8.48 7.72
N HIS A 419 9.05 -9.70 8.22
CA HIS A 419 8.99 -10.91 7.39
C HIS A 419 7.91 -10.84 6.30
N PHE A 420 6.85 -10.04 6.50
CA PHE A 420 5.82 -9.84 5.47
C PHE A 420 6.45 -9.31 4.19
N VAL A 421 7.44 -8.41 4.29
CA VAL A 421 8.14 -7.80 3.15
C VAL A 421 9.56 -8.34 2.99
N TYR A 422 9.86 -9.49 3.62
CA TYR A 422 11.19 -10.12 3.61
C TYR A 422 12.28 -9.18 4.14
N GLY A 423 11.92 -8.33 5.11
CA GLY A 423 12.71 -7.18 5.53
C GLY A 423 14.05 -7.51 6.16
N ASP A 424 14.22 -8.72 6.71
CA ASP A 424 15.43 -9.12 7.43
C ASP A 424 16.70 -9.12 6.56
N SER A 425 16.55 -9.14 5.23
CA SER A 425 17.66 -9.09 4.27
C SER A 425 17.97 -7.70 3.72
N TRP A 426 17.10 -6.70 3.89
CA TRP A 426 17.26 -5.42 3.18
C TRP A 426 16.84 -4.16 3.93
N ILE A 427 16.06 -4.27 5.00
CA ILE A 427 15.68 -3.11 5.81
C ILE A 427 16.87 -2.72 6.69
N LEU A 428 17.43 -1.55 6.42
CA LEU A 428 18.47 -0.91 7.23
C LEU A 428 17.91 0.34 7.92
N PRO A 429 18.42 0.72 9.11
CA PRO A 429 18.08 2.00 9.71
C PRO A 429 18.52 3.16 8.81
N PRO A 430 17.83 4.32 8.84
CA PRO A 430 18.23 5.47 8.05
C PRO A 430 19.63 5.96 8.48
N PRO A 431 20.45 6.48 7.54
CA PRO A 431 21.72 7.10 7.89
C PRO A 431 21.52 8.29 8.83
N LYS A 432 22.49 8.55 9.70
CA LYS A 432 22.47 9.73 10.57
C LYS A 432 22.64 11.02 9.76
N LEU A 433 21.99 12.11 10.17
CA LEU A 433 22.29 13.44 9.65
C LEU A 433 23.75 13.80 9.95
N ALA A 434 24.38 14.50 9.01
CA ALA A 434 25.77 14.95 9.11
C ALA A 434 25.90 16.24 9.93
#